data_AF-A0AAE1BL49-F1
#
_entry.id   AF-A0AAE1BL49-F1
#
_cell.length_a   1.000
_cell.length_b   1.000
_cell.length_c   1.000
_cell.angle_alpha   90.00
_cell.angle_beta   90.00
_cell.angle_gamma   90.00
#
_symmetry.space_group_name_H-M   'P 1'
#
loop_
_entity.id
_entity.type
_entity.pdbx_description
1 polymer ?
#
loop_
_entity_poly.entity_id
_entity_poly.type
_entity_poly.pdbx_seq_one_letter_code
_entity_poly.pdbx_strand_id
1 'polypeptide(L)'
;MFLKRYGLSAVGLNFMIGTLCLQWALLINGFFHLKKGFILVNLNALLGADFTAAAVLISFGALIGKTTPTQLIILTLIEIPLFAINEVIGRSVFGAIDMGDSMFVHAFGAYYGLAASLVLYRHDASTHKEGSSYTSDLFAMVGTVFLWIYWPSFNAGAAPGDDQHRAIVNTYISLAACCFTTFALSSVLRREKKFDMVHIQNSTLAGGVAIGTAADLMVHPWGAVLIGILAAVVSVFGYIYLTPFLCARLRLHDTCGVHNLHGMPGVLAGIIGCVCAAMASEDTYGPSLYKIFPARAPKEGPRLDELRALFGSEGLEAGQGITAGDPSYLPDTCLGGYYGYFYRWWLGYWFGASSTYLQPAQN
;
A
#
# COMPACT_ATOMS: atom_id res chain seq x y z
N MET A 1 8.03 -17.03 9.16
CA MET A 1 9.16 -17.99 9.29
C MET A 1 8.78 -19.41 8.81
N PHE A 2 7.96 -19.55 7.76
CA PHE A 2 7.42 -20.87 7.38
C PHE A 2 8.47 -21.80 6.74
N LEU A 3 9.53 -21.25 6.13
CA LEU A 3 10.61 -22.02 5.50
C LEU A 3 11.41 -22.85 6.53
N LYS A 4 11.26 -24.18 6.46
CA LYS A 4 11.78 -25.16 7.45
C LYS A 4 13.30 -25.13 7.69
N ARG A 5 14.09 -24.58 6.76
CA ARG A 5 15.56 -24.45 6.89
C ARG A 5 16.07 -23.03 6.70
N TYR A 6 15.19 -22.03 6.81
CA TYR A 6 15.55 -20.62 6.64
C TYR A 6 15.04 -19.73 7.79
N GLY A 7 14.54 -20.31 8.89
CA GLY A 7 13.94 -19.56 10.00
C GLY A 7 14.86 -18.50 10.62
N LEU A 8 16.12 -18.85 10.90
CA LEU A 8 17.09 -17.90 11.47
C LEU A 8 17.41 -16.74 10.52
N SER A 9 17.63 -17.04 9.24
CA SER A 9 17.83 -16.00 8.22
C SER A 9 16.57 -15.16 8.02
N ALA A 10 15.38 -15.76 8.04
CA ALA A 10 14.12 -15.04 7.90
C ALA A 10 13.97 -13.97 8.99
N VAL A 11 14.11 -14.33 10.27
CA VAL A 11 13.95 -13.37 11.38
C VAL A 11 15.16 -12.43 11.50
N GLY A 12 16.38 -12.94 11.32
CA GLY A 12 17.59 -12.14 11.46
C GLY A 12 17.73 -11.09 10.35
N LEU A 13 17.45 -11.45 9.10
CA LEU A 13 17.48 -10.50 7.98
C LEU A 13 16.30 -9.52 8.06
N ASN A 14 15.11 -9.98 8.47
CA ASN A 14 13.99 -9.07 8.72
C ASN A 14 14.35 -8.00 9.77
N PHE A 15 15.00 -8.41 10.86
CA PHE A 15 15.39 -7.47 11.91
C PHE A 15 16.49 -6.50 11.45
N MET A 16 17.51 -7.01 10.75
CA MET A 16 18.58 -6.20 10.17
C MET A 16 18.03 -5.17 9.16
N ILE A 17 17.19 -5.62 8.23
CA ILE A 17 16.59 -4.74 7.21
C ILE A 17 15.61 -3.77 7.85
N GLY A 18 14.75 -4.19 8.78
CA GLY A 18 13.83 -3.30 9.49
C GLY A 18 14.54 -2.15 10.20
N THR A 19 15.62 -2.44 10.93
CA THR A 19 16.40 -1.41 11.63
C THR A 19 17.17 -0.48 10.69
N LEU A 20 17.64 -0.97 9.54
CA LEU A 20 18.20 -0.14 8.48
C LEU A 20 17.13 0.77 7.87
N CYS A 21 15.94 0.22 7.58
CA CYS A 21 14.82 0.95 7.00
C CYS A 21 14.41 2.13 7.86
N LEU A 22 14.26 1.93 9.18
CA LEU A 22 13.89 3.00 10.09
C LEU A 22 14.80 4.23 9.96
N GLN A 23 16.12 4.01 9.97
CA GLN A 23 17.09 5.09 9.87
C GLN A 23 17.07 5.75 8.49
N TRP A 24 17.01 4.94 7.43
CA TRP A 24 17.05 5.45 6.07
C TRP A 24 15.76 6.18 5.67
N ALA A 25 14.60 5.64 6.04
CA ALA A 25 13.29 6.24 5.79
C ALA A 25 13.11 7.56 6.55
N LEU A 26 13.56 7.67 7.81
CA LEU A 26 13.53 8.94 8.53
C LEU A 26 14.28 10.06 7.80
N LEU A 27 15.42 9.74 7.20
CA LEU A 27 16.20 10.69 6.41
C LEU A 27 15.51 11.02 5.09
N ILE A 28 15.18 9.99 4.30
CA ILE A 28 14.61 10.15 2.97
C ILE A 28 13.23 10.83 3.01
N ASN A 29 12.30 10.34 3.83
CA ASN A 29 10.98 10.94 3.99
C ASN A 29 11.11 12.35 4.58
N GLY A 30 12.07 12.54 5.49
CA GLY A 30 12.40 13.82 6.10
C GLY A 30 12.86 14.89 5.10
N PHE A 31 13.62 14.52 4.07
CA PHE A 31 14.05 15.46 3.02
C PHE A 31 12.89 16.06 2.23
N PHE A 32 11.78 15.34 2.07
CA PHE A 32 10.58 15.85 1.43
C PHE A 32 9.71 16.73 2.36
N HIS A 33 9.98 16.72 3.67
CA HIS A 33 9.14 17.37 4.70
C HIS A 33 9.97 18.29 5.63
N LEU A 34 11.00 18.94 5.10
CA LEU A 34 11.87 19.84 5.87
C LEU A 34 11.07 20.98 6.51
N LYS A 35 11.28 21.18 7.82
CA LYS A 35 10.75 22.33 8.56
C LYS A 35 11.89 23.26 8.92
N LYS A 36 11.91 24.45 8.31
CA LYS A 36 12.97 25.47 8.51
C LYS A 36 14.38 24.91 8.25
N GLY A 37 14.52 24.02 7.27
CA GLY A 37 15.80 23.38 6.92
C GLY A 37 16.18 22.17 7.78
N PHE A 38 15.35 21.75 8.74
CA PHE A 38 15.60 20.59 9.59
C PHE A 38 14.60 19.46 9.33
N ILE A 39 15.06 18.21 9.50
CA ILE A 39 14.19 17.03 9.57
C ILE A 39 13.64 16.95 11.00
N LEU A 40 12.33 17.08 11.16
CA LEU A 40 11.68 16.96 12.46
C LEU A 40 11.34 15.48 12.75
N VAL A 41 12.00 14.90 13.74
CA VAL A 41 11.72 13.53 14.19
C VAL A 41 10.68 13.56 15.32
N ASN A 42 9.48 13.09 15.02
CA ASN A 42 8.36 12.96 15.96
C ASN A 42 7.64 11.61 15.75
N LEU A 43 6.55 11.36 16.48
CA LEU A 43 5.79 10.11 16.35
C LEU A 43 5.28 9.85 14.92
N ASN A 44 4.85 10.90 14.20
CA ASN A 44 4.40 10.75 12.82
C ASN A 44 5.55 10.41 11.87
N ALA A 45 6.74 10.98 12.09
CA ALA A 45 7.93 10.63 11.33
C ALA A 45 8.35 9.16 11.57
N LEU A 46 8.25 8.69 12.81
CA LEU A 46 8.50 7.28 13.15
C LEU A 46 7.46 6.35 12.52
N LEU A 47 6.18 6.72 12.58
CA LEU A 47 5.09 5.95 11.96
C LEU A 47 5.28 5.85 10.44
N GLY A 48 5.60 6.97 9.77
CA GLY A 48 5.90 6.96 8.34
C GLY A 48 7.13 6.12 7.99
N ALA A 49 8.17 6.14 8.83
CA ALA A 49 9.33 5.27 8.65
C ALA A 49 8.99 3.77 8.82
N ASP A 50 8.09 3.42 9.75
CA ASP A 50 7.57 2.06 9.92
C ASP A 50 6.74 1.60 8.71
N PHE A 51 5.92 2.48 8.11
CA PHE A 51 5.20 2.17 6.87
C PHE A 51 6.15 1.93 5.70
N THR A 52 7.18 2.77 5.54
CA THR A 52 8.24 2.51 4.55
C THR A 52 8.95 1.18 4.81
N ALA A 53 9.26 0.86 6.08
CA ALA A 53 9.85 -0.42 6.44
C ALA A 53 8.92 -1.59 6.09
N ALA A 54 7.61 -1.46 6.31
CA ALA A 54 6.62 -2.46 5.93
C ALA A 54 6.65 -2.76 4.43
N ALA A 55 6.75 -1.74 3.56
CA ALA A 55 6.87 -1.92 2.11
C ALA A 55 8.11 -2.76 1.74
N VAL A 56 9.27 -2.43 2.33
CA VAL A 56 10.52 -3.19 2.12
C VAL A 56 10.41 -4.62 2.62
N LEU A 57 9.75 -4.86 3.76
CA LEU A 57 9.56 -6.22 4.29
C LEU A 57 8.58 -7.05 3.44
N ILE A 58 7.62 -6.42 2.76
CA ILE A 58 6.80 -7.06 1.73
C ILE A 58 7.67 -7.44 0.54
N SER A 59 8.52 -6.54 0.05
CA SER A 59 9.49 -6.84 -1.02
C SER A 59 10.43 -7.98 -0.64
N PHE A 60 10.91 -8.01 0.60
CA PHE A 60 11.72 -9.10 1.13
C PHE A 60 10.97 -10.45 1.07
N GLY A 61 9.65 -10.47 1.30
CA GLY A 61 8.85 -11.69 1.17
C GLY A 61 8.90 -12.34 -0.23
N ALA A 62 9.04 -11.55 -1.30
CA ALA A 62 9.24 -12.10 -2.65
C ALA A 62 10.65 -12.69 -2.83
N LEU A 63 11.64 -12.16 -2.11
CA LEU A 63 13.07 -12.42 -2.32
C LEU A 63 13.68 -13.43 -1.33
N ILE A 64 12.99 -13.67 -0.21
CA ILE A 64 13.47 -14.50 0.89
C ILE A 64 13.92 -15.88 0.39
N GLY A 65 15.07 -16.32 0.88
CA GLY A 65 15.69 -17.59 0.50
C GLY A 65 16.56 -17.56 -0.75
N LYS A 66 16.56 -16.46 -1.52
CA LYS A 66 17.22 -16.39 -2.85
C LYS A 66 18.27 -15.29 -2.97
N THR A 67 18.26 -14.31 -2.07
CA THR A 67 19.18 -13.18 -2.06
C THR A 67 20.17 -13.27 -0.90
N THR A 68 21.35 -12.66 -1.09
CA THR A 68 22.33 -12.46 -0.03
C THR A 68 21.97 -11.25 0.85
N PRO A 69 22.50 -11.17 2.09
CA PRO A 69 22.30 -9.99 2.94
C PRO A 69 22.74 -8.68 2.25
N THR A 70 23.85 -8.71 1.50
CA THR A 70 24.33 -7.56 0.73
C THR A 70 23.36 -7.15 -0.37
N GLN A 71 22.79 -8.10 -1.11
CA GLN A 71 21.78 -7.80 -2.13
C GLN A 71 20.53 -7.16 -1.49
N LEU A 72 20.08 -7.66 -0.35
CA LEU A 72 18.93 -7.09 0.37
C LEU A 72 19.20 -5.66 0.85
N ILE A 73 20.40 -5.37 1.37
CA ILE A 73 20.80 -4.00 1.75
C ILE A 73 20.74 -3.07 0.54
N ILE A 74 21.33 -3.47 -0.60
CA ILE A 74 21.34 -2.65 -1.81
C ILE A 74 19.92 -2.38 -2.30
N LEU A 75 19.07 -3.42 -2.38
CA LEU A 75 17.68 -3.26 -2.78
C LEU A 75 16.92 -2.33 -1.83
N THR A 76 17.11 -2.47 -0.51
CA THR A 76 16.49 -1.60 0.50
C THR A 76 16.88 -0.14 0.31
N LEU A 77 18.17 0.13 0.08
CA LEU A 77 18.66 1.50 -0.12
C LEU A 77 18.08 2.15 -1.38
N ILE A 78 17.74 1.36 -2.41
CA ILE A 78 17.12 1.81 -3.66
C ILE A 78 15.60 1.94 -3.49
N GLU A 79 14.95 0.98 -2.83
CA GLU A 79 13.51 0.90 -2.67
C GLU A 79 12.94 2.10 -1.90
N ILE A 80 13.60 2.50 -0.81
CA ILE A 80 13.11 3.58 0.07
C ILE A 80 12.98 4.94 -0.64
N PRO A 81 13.98 5.43 -1.40
CA PRO A 81 13.81 6.62 -2.23
C PRO A 81 12.67 6.50 -3.26
N LEU A 82 12.50 5.34 -3.88
CA LEU A 82 11.43 5.12 -4.85
C LEU A 82 10.05 5.12 -4.18
N PHE A 83 9.94 4.51 -3.01
CA PHE A 83 8.74 4.57 -2.16
C PHE A 83 8.37 6.02 -1.85
N ALA A 84 9.33 6.81 -1.34
CA ALA A 84 9.10 8.19 -0.94
C ALA A 84 8.68 9.07 -2.14
N ILE A 85 9.33 8.89 -3.30
CA ILE A 85 8.95 9.59 -4.53
C ILE A 85 7.53 9.20 -4.96
N ASN A 86 7.20 7.90 -4.94
CA ASN A 86 5.89 7.39 -5.29
C ASN A 86 4.79 7.96 -4.37
N GLU A 87 5.06 8.00 -3.06
CA GLU A 87 4.14 8.57 -2.07
C GLU A 87 3.92 10.07 -2.30
N VAL A 88 4.99 10.85 -2.51
CA VAL A 88 4.89 12.29 -2.79
C VAL A 88 4.10 12.55 -4.07
N ILE A 89 4.33 11.78 -5.13
CA ILE A 89 3.55 11.90 -6.37
C ILE A 89 2.08 11.56 -6.12
N GLY A 90 1.79 10.42 -5.50
CA GLY A 90 0.41 9.99 -5.32
C GLY A 90 -0.38 10.89 -4.37
N ARG A 91 0.18 11.27 -3.23
CA ARG A 91 -0.50 12.10 -2.22
C ARG A 91 -0.54 13.57 -2.66
N SER A 92 0.59 14.15 -3.10
CA SER A 92 0.68 15.60 -3.34
C SER A 92 0.31 16.02 -4.78
N VAL A 93 0.49 15.16 -5.78
CA VAL A 93 0.15 15.48 -7.18
C VAL A 93 -1.21 14.93 -7.57
N PHE A 94 -1.49 13.65 -7.24
CA PHE A 94 -2.79 13.04 -7.58
C PHE A 94 -3.87 13.25 -6.52
N GLY A 95 -3.51 13.69 -5.31
CA GLY A 95 -4.47 13.84 -4.22
C GLY A 95 -5.06 12.51 -3.76
N ALA A 96 -4.33 11.41 -3.94
CA ALA A 96 -4.78 10.08 -3.57
C ALA A 96 -4.87 9.95 -2.05
N ILE A 97 -5.98 9.39 -1.58
CA ILE A 97 -6.23 9.07 -0.19
C ILE A 97 -6.08 7.57 -0.03
N ASP A 98 -5.25 7.17 0.93
CA ASP A 98 -4.90 5.78 1.16
C ASP A 98 -4.54 5.60 2.64
N MET A 99 -5.54 5.62 3.52
CA MET A 99 -5.31 5.74 4.96
C MET A 99 -4.50 4.57 5.55
N GLY A 100 -4.81 3.35 5.13
CA GLY A 100 -4.06 2.15 5.51
C GLY A 100 -2.94 1.77 4.54
N ASP A 101 -2.51 2.69 3.66
CA ASP A 101 -1.41 2.50 2.71
C ASP A 101 -1.50 1.23 1.84
N SER A 102 -2.70 0.84 1.40
CA SER A 102 -2.85 -0.35 0.56
C SER A 102 -2.23 -0.19 -0.82
N MET A 103 -2.23 1.02 -1.37
CA MET A 103 -1.56 1.33 -2.62
C MET A 103 -0.07 1.63 -2.37
N PHE A 104 0.22 2.53 -1.44
CA PHE A 104 1.60 3.02 -1.24
C PHE A 104 2.52 2.03 -0.55
N VAL A 105 2.05 1.20 0.37
CA VAL A 105 2.83 0.16 1.03
C VAL A 105 2.61 -1.20 0.40
N HIS A 106 1.36 -1.68 0.36
CA HIS A 106 1.10 -3.08 0.01
C HIS A 106 1.27 -3.36 -1.49
N ALA A 107 0.59 -2.60 -2.36
CA ALA A 107 0.75 -2.79 -3.80
C ALA A 107 2.18 -2.45 -4.25
N PHE A 108 2.73 -1.30 -3.82
CA PHE A 108 4.11 -0.91 -4.15
C PHE A 108 5.13 -1.98 -3.74
N GLY A 109 5.16 -2.39 -2.46
CA GLY A 109 6.14 -3.37 -1.97
C GLY A 109 5.97 -4.73 -2.65
N ALA A 110 4.74 -5.16 -2.90
CA ALA A 110 4.51 -6.41 -3.61
C ALA A 110 5.09 -6.36 -5.03
N TYR A 111 4.77 -5.33 -5.81
CA TYR A 111 5.22 -5.24 -7.20
C TYR A 111 6.69 -4.89 -7.34
N TYR A 112 7.27 -4.13 -6.41
CA TYR A 112 8.72 -3.92 -6.33
C TYR A 112 9.44 -5.26 -6.06
N GLY A 113 9.02 -6.01 -5.04
CA GLY A 113 9.57 -7.32 -4.71
C GLY A 113 9.44 -8.33 -5.85
N LEU A 114 8.30 -8.36 -6.54
CA LEU A 114 8.09 -9.22 -7.70
C LEU A 114 9.00 -8.83 -8.87
N ALA A 115 9.14 -7.54 -9.18
CA ALA A 115 10.05 -7.05 -10.21
C ALA A 115 11.51 -7.42 -9.88
N ALA A 116 11.93 -7.22 -8.63
CA ALA A 116 13.25 -7.62 -8.16
C ALA A 116 13.44 -9.15 -8.26
N SER A 117 12.43 -9.94 -7.92
CA SER A 117 12.51 -11.40 -8.03
C SER A 117 12.54 -11.89 -9.47
N LEU A 118 11.95 -11.16 -10.42
CA LEU A 118 12.02 -11.47 -11.84
C LEU A 118 13.43 -11.20 -12.39
N VAL A 119 14.02 -10.05 -12.02
CA VAL A 119 15.38 -9.67 -12.43
C VAL A 119 16.42 -10.62 -11.82
N LEU A 120 16.25 -11.00 -10.56
CA LEU A 120 17.12 -11.92 -9.82
C LEU A 120 16.72 -13.39 -9.98
N TYR A 121 15.97 -13.72 -11.03
CA TYR A 121 15.48 -15.08 -11.23
C TYR A 121 16.62 -16.10 -11.27
N ARG A 122 16.39 -17.23 -10.62
CA ARG A 122 17.32 -18.34 -10.50
C ARG A 122 16.59 -19.66 -10.73
N HIS A 123 17.06 -20.43 -11.70
CA HIS A 123 16.50 -21.76 -12.00
C HIS A 123 16.68 -22.77 -10.86
N ASP A 124 17.68 -22.56 -10.00
CA ASP A 124 18.01 -23.42 -8.85
C ASP A 124 17.41 -22.92 -7.52
N ALA A 125 16.60 -21.86 -7.54
CA ALA A 125 16.02 -21.29 -6.33
C ALA A 125 14.96 -22.19 -5.69
N SER A 126 14.13 -22.85 -6.50
CA SER A 126 13.10 -23.75 -5.98
C SER A 126 13.68 -25.14 -5.75
N THR A 127 13.69 -25.57 -4.49
CA THR A 127 14.31 -26.83 -4.05
C THR A 127 13.41 -27.54 -3.05
N HIS A 128 13.70 -28.80 -2.74
CA HIS A 128 13.01 -29.54 -1.66
C HIS A 128 13.09 -28.87 -0.27
N LYS A 129 13.95 -27.84 -0.11
CA LYS A 129 14.08 -27.04 1.11
C LYS A 129 13.01 -25.93 1.20
N GLU A 130 12.43 -25.54 0.08
CA GLU A 130 11.34 -24.55 -0.03
C GLU A 130 10.01 -25.20 0.37
N GLY A 131 9.78 -25.24 1.67
CA GLY A 131 8.56 -25.78 2.26
C GLY A 131 8.59 -25.65 3.76
N SER A 132 7.51 -26.06 4.41
CA SER A 132 7.36 -25.96 5.86
C SER A 132 7.58 -27.28 6.59
N SER A 133 7.66 -27.18 7.91
CA SER A 133 7.50 -28.26 8.89
C SER A 133 6.48 -27.82 9.92
N TYR A 134 5.99 -28.76 10.73
CA TYR A 134 5.03 -28.44 11.80
C TYR A 134 5.51 -27.29 12.69
N THR A 135 6.76 -27.34 13.14
CA THR A 135 7.35 -26.30 13.99
C THR A 135 7.49 -24.96 13.27
N SER A 136 7.92 -24.94 12.00
CA SER A 136 8.07 -23.67 11.28
C SER A 136 6.73 -23.03 10.96
N ASP A 137 5.69 -23.82 10.73
CA ASP A 137 4.32 -23.33 10.55
C ASP A 137 3.73 -22.76 11.84
N LEU A 138 3.99 -23.37 13.00
CA LEU A 138 3.59 -22.78 14.29
C LEU A 138 4.26 -21.41 14.51
N PHE A 139 5.56 -21.28 14.21
CA PHE A 139 6.26 -19.99 14.31
C PHE A 139 5.77 -18.97 13.28
N ALA A 140 5.39 -19.40 12.08
CA ALA A 140 4.79 -18.52 11.09
C ALA A 140 3.42 -18.00 11.56
N MET A 141 2.60 -18.86 12.18
CA MET A 141 1.32 -18.47 12.76
C MET A 141 1.45 -17.44 13.89
N VAL A 142 2.53 -17.46 14.68
CA VAL A 142 2.79 -16.38 15.64
C VAL A 142 2.86 -15.04 14.91
N GLY A 143 3.63 -14.95 13.81
CA GLY A 143 3.70 -13.75 12.98
C GLY A 143 2.32 -13.36 12.42
N THR A 144 1.56 -14.32 11.89
CA THR A 144 0.20 -14.08 11.39
C THR A 144 -0.71 -13.49 12.46
N VAL A 145 -0.72 -14.04 13.68
CA VAL A 145 -1.59 -13.55 14.76
C VAL A 145 -1.21 -12.12 15.18
N PHE A 146 0.09 -11.83 15.33
CA PHE A 146 0.55 -10.48 15.66
C PHE A 146 0.19 -9.45 14.58
N LEU A 147 0.34 -9.81 13.30
CA LEU A 147 -0.11 -8.97 12.20
C LEU A 147 -1.63 -8.77 12.26
N TRP A 148 -2.40 -9.85 12.44
CA TRP A 148 -3.86 -9.82 12.45
C TRP A 148 -4.42 -8.92 13.57
N ILE A 149 -3.89 -9.03 14.80
CA ILE A 149 -4.40 -8.26 15.95
C ILE A 149 -3.99 -6.78 15.89
N TYR A 150 -2.83 -6.45 15.29
CA TYR A 150 -2.33 -5.08 15.21
C TYR A 150 -2.66 -4.37 13.89
N TRP A 151 -3.20 -5.08 12.90
CA TRP A 151 -3.62 -4.46 11.64
C TRP A 151 -4.63 -3.31 11.79
N PRO A 152 -5.63 -3.38 12.69
CA PRO A 152 -6.52 -2.23 12.91
C PRO A 152 -5.73 -0.97 13.32
N SER A 153 -4.68 -1.11 14.12
CA SER A 153 -3.79 -0.01 14.47
C SER A 153 -2.92 0.44 13.30
N PHE A 154 -2.48 -0.49 12.44
CA PHE A 154 -1.75 -0.16 11.21
C PHE A 154 -2.59 0.73 10.29
N ASN A 155 -3.83 0.32 10.00
CA ASN A 155 -4.73 1.08 9.13
C ASN A 155 -5.26 2.39 9.74
N ALA A 156 -5.22 2.53 11.06
CA ALA A 156 -5.79 3.68 11.77
C ALA A 156 -4.74 4.60 12.41
N GLY A 157 -3.46 4.23 12.36
CA GLY A 157 -2.40 4.93 13.09
C GLY A 157 -2.22 6.38 12.66
N ALA A 158 -2.41 6.67 11.37
CA ALA A 158 -2.33 8.01 10.80
C ALA A 158 -3.69 8.74 10.74
N ALA A 159 -4.79 8.08 11.08
CA ALA A 159 -6.13 8.65 10.97
C ALA A 159 -6.43 9.61 12.14
N PRO A 160 -7.03 10.78 11.89
CA PRO A 160 -7.38 11.74 12.94
C PRO A 160 -8.77 11.48 13.53
N GLY A 161 -8.96 11.77 14.82
CA GLY A 161 -10.28 11.84 15.46
C GLY A 161 -11.18 10.63 15.22
N ASP A 162 -12.43 10.86 14.79
CA ASP A 162 -13.42 9.81 14.56
C ASP A 162 -13.06 8.87 13.39
N ASP A 163 -12.18 9.31 12.49
CA ASP A 163 -11.70 8.52 11.35
C ASP A 163 -10.85 7.35 11.84
N GLN A 164 -10.10 7.53 12.94
CA GLN A 164 -9.35 6.47 13.59
C GLN A 164 -10.24 5.36 14.12
N HIS A 165 -11.33 5.71 14.82
CA HIS A 165 -12.31 4.73 15.29
C HIS A 165 -12.83 3.91 14.11
N ARG A 166 -13.28 4.59 13.06
CA ARG A 166 -13.87 3.96 11.88
C ARG A 166 -12.88 3.03 11.17
N ALA A 167 -11.63 3.46 11.00
CA ALA A 167 -10.55 2.67 10.45
C ALA A 167 -10.29 1.38 11.26
N ILE A 168 -10.31 1.46 12.59
CA ILE A 168 -10.19 0.27 13.47
C ILE A 168 -11.35 -0.70 13.23
N VAL A 169 -12.59 -0.21 13.28
CA VAL A 169 -13.79 -1.05 13.17
C VAL A 169 -13.90 -1.70 11.79
N ASN A 170 -13.75 -0.93 10.72
CA ASN A 170 -13.81 -1.45 9.34
C ASN A 170 -12.71 -2.49 9.11
N THR A 171 -11.50 -2.23 9.58
CA THR A 171 -10.37 -3.16 9.43
C THR A 171 -10.63 -4.47 10.18
N TYR A 172 -11.10 -4.40 11.41
CA TYR A 172 -11.40 -5.58 12.22
C TYR A 172 -12.49 -6.45 11.58
N ILE A 173 -13.58 -5.84 11.11
CA ILE A 173 -14.69 -6.55 10.46
C ILE A 173 -14.23 -7.21 9.15
N SER A 174 -13.46 -6.49 8.32
CA SER A 174 -12.90 -7.03 7.08
C SER A 174 -11.98 -8.22 7.35
N LEU A 175 -11.10 -8.13 8.34
CA LEU A 175 -10.21 -9.22 8.74
C LEU A 175 -10.96 -10.44 9.26
N ALA A 176 -12.01 -10.25 10.05
CA ALA A 176 -12.83 -11.35 10.56
C ALA A 176 -13.52 -12.10 9.40
N ALA A 177 -14.14 -11.37 8.48
CA ALA A 177 -14.79 -11.94 7.30
C ALA A 177 -13.78 -12.64 6.37
N CYS A 178 -12.62 -12.03 6.15
CA CYS A 178 -11.54 -12.59 5.35
C CYS A 178 -10.98 -13.88 5.96
N CYS A 179 -10.76 -13.89 7.28
CA CYS A 179 -10.27 -15.06 8.00
C CYS A 179 -11.23 -16.24 7.85
N PHE A 180 -12.51 -16.06 8.18
CA PHE A 180 -13.51 -17.12 8.07
C PHE A 180 -13.62 -17.66 6.63
N THR A 181 -13.67 -16.75 5.65
CA THR A 181 -13.76 -17.11 4.23
C THR A 181 -12.51 -17.86 3.76
N THR A 182 -11.33 -17.46 4.22
CA THR A 182 -10.06 -18.14 3.91
C THR A 182 -10.08 -19.59 4.37
N PHE A 183 -10.54 -19.88 5.60
CA PHE A 183 -10.68 -21.26 6.07
C PHE A 183 -11.64 -22.07 5.20
N ALA A 184 -12.81 -21.49 4.88
CA ALA A 184 -13.80 -22.14 4.02
C ALA A 184 -13.22 -22.47 2.63
N LEU A 185 -12.61 -21.50 1.95
CA LEU A 185 -12.03 -21.69 0.62
C LEU A 185 -10.83 -22.64 0.64
N SER A 186 -9.98 -22.55 1.66
CA SER A 186 -8.82 -23.44 1.83
C SER A 186 -9.24 -24.91 1.91
N SER A 187 -10.35 -25.22 2.59
CA SER A 187 -10.92 -26.57 2.61
C SER A 187 -11.64 -26.93 1.30
N VAL A 188 -12.50 -26.05 0.77
CA VAL A 188 -13.37 -26.37 -0.37
C VAL A 188 -12.59 -26.55 -1.67
N LEU A 189 -11.62 -25.68 -1.95
CA LEU A 189 -10.89 -25.68 -3.23
C LEU A 189 -9.81 -26.74 -3.31
N ARG A 190 -9.35 -27.27 -2.17
CA ARG A 190 -8.34 -28.33 -2.12
C ARG A 190 -8.94 -29.71 -2.34
N ARG A 191 -8.17 -30.59 -2.97
CA ARG A 191 -8.57 -31.98 -3.23
C ARG A 191 -8.74 -32.76 -1.93
N GLU A 192 -7.88 -32.50 -0.94
CA GLU A 192 -7.87 -33.22 0.32
C GLU A 192 -8.98 -32.80 1.29
N LYS A 193 -9.71 -31.71 1.00
CA LYS A 193 -10.72 -31.12 1.89
C LYS A 193 -10.18 -30.81 3.29
N LYS A 194 -8.92 -30.38 3.35
CA LYS A 194 -8.18 -30.02 4.56
C LYS A 194 -7.60 -28.61 4.41
N PHE A 195 -7.44 -27.93 5.54
CA PHE A 195 -6.82 -26.61 5.56
C PHE A 195 -5.33 -26.69 5.16
N ASP A 196 -4.91 -25.72 4.35
CA ASP A 196 -3.50 -25.45 4.07
C ASP A 196 -2.98 -24.30 4.94
N MET A 197 -1.88 -24.55 5.64
CA MET A 197 -1.29 -23.54 6.52
C MET A 197 -0.74 -22.33 5.76
N VAL A 198 -0.35 -22.45 4.49
CA VAL A 198 0.05 -21.29 3.67
C VAL A 198 -1.13 -20.34 3.47
N HIS A 199 -2.33 -20.88 3.20
CA HIS A 199 -3.53 -20.06 3.09
C HIS A 199 -3.89 -19.43 4.44
N ILE A 200 -3.86 -20.21 5.53
CA ILE A 200 -4.22 -19.70 6.85
C ILE A 200 -3.25 -18.62 7.35
N GLN A 201 -1.95 -18.81 7.14
CA GLN A 201 -0.92 -17.86 7.59
C GLN A 201 -0.95 -16.54 6.83
N ASN A 202 -1.38 -16.55 5.57
CA ASN A 202 -1.29 -15.38 4.69
C ASN A 202 -2.66 -14.82 4.31
N SER A 203 -3.52 -15.61 3.67
CA SER A 203 -4.79 -15.10 3.11
C SER A 203 -5.77 -14.59 4.17
N THR A 204 -5.66 -15.02 5.44
CA THR A 204 -6.46 -14.49 6.55
C THR A 204 -6.18 -13.01 6.85
N LEU A 205 -5.05 -12.49 6.36
CA LEU A 205 -4.60 -11.11 6.51
C LEU A 205 -5.01 -10.22 5.34
N ALA A 206 -5.42 -10.80 4.20
CA ALA A 206 -5.71 -10.05 2.97
C ALA A 206 -6.85 -9.04 3.14
N GLY A 207 -7.79 -9.28 4.07
CA GLY A 207 -8.86 -8.34 4.39
C GLY A 207 -8.35 -7.02 4.98
N GLY A 208 -7.25 -7.06 5.74
CA GLY A 208 -6.60 -5.87 6.29
C GLY A 208 -5.93 -5.03 5.19
N VAL A 209 -5.34 -5.69 4.19
CA VAL A 209 -4.80 -5.04 2.99
C VAL A 209 -5.94 -4.45 2.15
N ALA A 210 -6.97 -5.22 1.82
CA ALA A 210 -8.01 -4.81 0.88
C ALA A 210 -8.89 -3.67 1.37
N ILE A 211 -9.00 -3.49 2.69
CA ILE A 211 -9.79 -2.40 3.29
C ILE A 211 -8.97 -1.12 3.49
N GLY A 212 -7.62 -1.19 3.51
CA GLY A 212 -6.77 -0.10 4.00
C GLY A 212 -7.01 1.26 3.33
N THR A 213 -7.11 1.33 2.00
CA THR A 213 -7.42 2.58 1.28
C THR A 213 -8.73 3.23 1.72
N ALA A 214 -9.74 2.42 2.06
CA ALA A 214 -11.07 2.87 2.45
C ALA A 214 -11.36 2.66 3.95
N ALA A 215 -10.33 2.40 4.76
CA ALA A 215 -10.52 2.00 6.15
C ALA A 215 -11.22 3.10 6.95
N ASP A 216 -10.81 4.35 6.72
CA ASP A 216 -11.41 5.55 7.26
C ASP A 216 -12.57 6.10 6.42
N LEU A 217 -13.08 5.39 5.41
CA LEU A 217 -14.21 5.87 4.61
C LEU A 217 -15.55 5.27 5.09
N MET A 218 -16.67 5.86 4.65
CA MET A 218 -18.03 5.42 4.99
C MET A 218 -18.44 4.20 4.16
N VAL A 219 -17.80 3.06 4.40
CA VAL A 219 -18.08 1.78 3.71
C VAL A 219 -19.24 0.98 4.33
N HIS A 220 -19.70 1.38 5.52
CA HIS A 220 -20.60 0.61 6.39
C HIS A 220 -20.05 -0.78 6.82
N PRO A 221 -20.52 -1.34 7.95
CA PRO A 221 -20.06 -2.66 8.41
C PRO A 221 -20.23 -3.80 7.40
N TRP A 222 -21.34 -3.79 6.65
CA TRP A 222 -21.59 -4.82 5.63
C TRP A 222 -20.62 -4.71 4.45
N GLY A 223 -20.20 -3.49 4.09
CA GLY A 223 -19.20 -3.25 3.04
C GLY A 223 -17.83 -3.78 3.45
N ALA A 224 -17.43 -3.55 4.71
CA ALA A 224 -16.20 -4.12 5.27
C ALA A 224 -16.21 -5.67 5.22
N VAL A 225 -17.35 -6.31 5.54
CA VAL A 225 -17.50 -7.77 5.40
C VAL A 225 -17.30 -8.21 3.95
N LEU A 226 -17.95 -7.54 3.00
CA LEU A 226 -17.86 -7.88 1.58
C LEU A 226 -16.42 -7.75 1.06
N ILE A 227 -15.72 -6.68 1.44
CA ILE A 227 -14.31 -6.46 1.09
C ILE A 227 -13.43 -7.58 1.63
N GLY A 228 -13.63 -7.98 2.89
CA GLY A 228 -12.92 -9.11 3.49
C GLY A 228 -13.14 -10.44 2.76
N ILE A 229 -14.38 -10.73 2.37
CA ILE A 229 -14.72 -11.92 1.57
C ILE A 229 -14.02 -11.88 0.21
N LEU A 230 -14.10 -10.76 -0.51
CA LEU A 230 -13.46 -10.60 -1.81
C LEU A 230 -11.94 -10.76 -1.72
N ALA A 231 -11.32 -10.19 -0.68
CA ALA A 231 -9.90 -10.32 -0.42
C ALA A 231 -9.47 -11.78 -0.19
N ALA A 232 -10.26 -12.54 0.58
CA ALA A 232 -10.00 -13.96 0.80
C ALA A 232 -10.10 -14.77 -0.50
N VAL A 233 -11.10 -14.48 -1.34
CA VAL A 233 -11.26 -15.10 -2.66
C VAL A 233 -10.02 -14.81 -3.51
N VAL A 234 -9.67 -13.54 -3.69
CA VAL A 234 -8.51 -13.14 -4.50
C VAL A 234 -7.22 -13.78 -4.00
N SER A 235 -7.00 -13.77 -2.68
CA SER A 235 -5.77 -14.30 -2.09
C SER A 235 -5.66 -15.82 -2.20
N VAL A 236 -6.71 -16.57 -1.84
CA VAL A 236 -6.67 -18.04 -1.87
C VAL A 236 -6.60 -18.56 -3.31
N PHE A 237 -7.36 -17.97 -4.25
CA PHE A 237 -7.22 -18.31 -5.67
C PHE A 237 -5.82 -17.97 -6.20
N GLY A 238 -5.25 -16.86 -5.72
CA GLY A 238 -3.86 -16.49 -5.98
C GLY A 238 -2.88 -17.59 -5.62
N TYR A 239 -2.94 -18.11 -4.39
CA TYR A 239 -2.06 -19.19 -3.94
C TYR A 239 -2.27 -20.50 -4.70
N ILE A 240 -3.52 -20.90 -4.94
CA ILE A 240 -3.82 -22.21 -5.54
C ILE A 240 -3.50 -22.23 -7.04
N TYR A 241 -3.81 -21.16 -7.77
CA TYR A 241 -3.77 -21.17 -9.24
C TYR A 241 -2.76 -20.19 -9.83
N LEU A 242 -2.71 -18.97 -9.31
CA LEU A 242 -1.93 -17.90 -9.94
C LEU A 242 -0.44 -18.02 -9.64
N THR A 243 -0.02 -18.20 -8.38
CA THR A 243 1.39 -18.37 -8.02
C THR A 243 2.05 -19.52 -8.80
N PRO A 244 1.46 -20.73 -8.87
CA PRO A 244 2.02 -21.80 -9.69
C PRO A 244 2.12 -21.44 -11.17
N PHE A 245 1.10 -20.75 -11.72
CA PHE A 245 1.11 -20.29 -13.11
C PHE A 245 2.22 -19.28 -13.37
N LEU A 246 2.34 -18.25 -12.54
CA LEU A 246 3.36 -17.19 -12.65
C LEU A 246 4.77 -17.77 -12.56
N CYS A 247 5.00 -18.71 -11.64
CA CYS A 247 6.27 -19.39 -11.50
C CYS A 247 6.59 -20.26 -12.72
N ALA A 248 5.64 -21.07 -13.18
CA ALA A 248 5.85 -22.02 -14.28
C ALA A 248 5.94 -21.36 -15.66
N ARG A 249 5.20 -20.27 -15.89
CA ARG A 249 5.05 -19.66 -17.23
C ARG A 249 5.79 -18.34 -17.39
N LEU A 250 5.92 -17.56 -16.32
CA LEU A 250 6.55 -16.23 -16.38
C LEU A 250 7.88 -16.15 -15.64
N ARG A 251 8.37 -17.27 -15.09
CA ARG A 251 9.58 -17.33 -14.26
C ARG A 251 9.53 -16.35 -13.08
N LEU A 252 8.33 -16.04 -12.61
CA LEU A 252 8.11 -15.15 -11.49
C LEU A 252 7.97 -15.99 -10.22
N HIS A 253 9.08 -16.12 -9.49
CA HIS A 253 9.13 -16.94 -8.29
C HIS A 253 8.85 -16.10 -7.04
N ASP A 254 7.65 -16.23 -6.46
CA ASP A 254 7.23 -15.46 -5.28
C ASP A 254 7.21 -16.36 -4.04
N THR A 255 8.23 -16.25 -3.18
CA THR A 255 8.46 -17.22 -2.09
C THR A 255 7.34 -17.19 -1.04
N CYS A 256 6.94 -16.00 -0.58
CA CYS A 256 5.86 -15.86 0.40
C CYS A 256 4.46 -15.74 -0.24
N GLY A 257 4.36 -15.61 -1.56
CA GLY A 257 3.10 -15.27 -2.22
C GLY A 257 2.67 -13.84 -1.91
N VAL A 258 3.61 -12.90 -1.85
CA VAL A 258 3.31 -11.48 -1.57
C VAL A 258 2.38 -10.87 -2.61
N HIS A 259 2.34 -11.41 -3.82
CA HIS A 259 1.34 -11.03 -4.82
C HIS A 259 -0.08 -11.34 -4.35
N ASN A 260 -0.28 -12.47 -3.67
CA ASN A 260 -1.59 -12.95 -3.25
C ASN A 260 -2.09 -12.26 -1.99
N LEU A 261 -1.18 -11.84 -1.11
CA LEU A 261 -1.54 -11.15 0.13
C LEU A 261 -1.52 -9.63 -0.02
N HIS A 262 -0.48 -9.07 -0.62
CA HIS A 262 -0.26 -7.62 -0.67
C HIS A 262 -0.59 -7.03 -2.05
N GLY A 263 -0.12 -7.66 -3.13
CA GLY A 263 -0.26 -7.11 -4.49
C GLY A 263 -1.71 -7.01 -4.95
N MET A 264 -2.37 -8.15 -5.20
CA MET A 264 -3.75 -8.16 -5.69
C MET A 264 -4.74 -7.56 -4.69
N PRO A 265 -4.68 -7.85 -3.37
CA PRO A 265 -5.53 -7.15 -2.41
C PRO A 265 -5.26 -5.65 -2.32
N GLY A 266 -4.02 -5.18 -2.52
CA GLY A 266 -3.69 -3.75 -2.58
C GLY A 266 -4.27 -3.06 -3.81
N VAL A 267 -4.26 -3.73 -4.97
CA VAL A 267 -4.96 -3.24 -6.18
C VAL A 267 -6.47 -3.20 -5.96
N LEU A 268 -7.03 -4.24 -5.34
CA LEU A 268 -8.44 -4.28 -4.96
C LEU A 268 -8.81 -3.10 -4.04
N ALA A 269 -7.96 -2.77 -3.07
CA ALA A 269 -8.15 -1.63 -2.18
C ALA A 269 -8.19 -0.30 -2.95
N GLY A 270 -7.28 -0.09 -3.92
CA GLY A 270 -7.31 1.10 -4.76
C GLY A 270 -8.62 1.24 -5.55
N ILE A 271 -9.12 0.14 -6.12
CA ILE A 271 -10.42 0.12 -6.82
C ILE A 271 -11.57 0.46 -5.86
N ILE A 272 -11.58 -0.13 -4.67
CA ILE A 272 -12.57 0.17 -3.63
C ILE A 272 -12.50 1.64 -3.22
N GLY A 273 -11.29 2.19 -3.04
CA GLY A 273 -11.04 3.60 -2.75
C GLY A 273 -11.64 4.50 -3.84
N CYS A 274 -11.42 4.19 -5.12
CA CYS A 274 -12.03 4.93 -6.23
C CYS A 274 -13.57 4.91 -6.16
N VAL A 275 -14.17 3.74 -5.88
CA VAL A 275 -15.64 3.62 -5.73
C VAL A 275 -16.14 4.44 -4.54
N CYS A 276 -15.46 4.38 -3.39
CA CYS A 276 -15.83 5.14 -2.19
C CYS A 276 -15.71 6.65 -2.42
N ALA A 277 -14.64 7.10 -3.06
CA ALA A 277 -14.43 8.49 -3.43
C ALA A 277 -15.51 8.99 -4.41
N ALA A 278 -15.88 8.15 -5.38
CA ALA A 278 -16.92 8.47 -6.36
C ALA A 278 -18.32 8.59 -5.72
N MET A 279 -18.62 7.74 -4.73
CA MET A 279 -19.89 7.73 -4.02
C MET A 279 -19.97 8.76 -2.89
N ALA A 280 -18.85 9.35 -2.47
CA ALA A 280 -18.83 10.28 -1.36
C ALA A 280 -19.70 11.51 -1.64
N SER A 281 -20.49 11.93 -0.65
CA SER A 281 -21.43 13.04 -0.76
C SER A 281 -21.49 13.85 0.53
N GLU A 282 -21.94 15.10 0.46
CA GLU A 282 -22.13 15.92 1.66
C GLU A 282 -23.23 15.34 2.55
N ASP A 283 -24.24 14.66 1.99
CA ASP A 283 -25.28 13.99 2.77
C ASP A 283 -24.73 12.89 3.69
N THR A 284 -23.65 12.21 3.26
CA THR A 284 -23.03 11.11 4.02
C THR A 284 -21.93 11.58 4.95
N TYR A 285 -21.10 12.53 4.51
CA TYR A 285 -19.91 12.97 5.24
C TYR A 285 -20.09 14.32 5.96
N GLY A 286 -21.18 15.03 5.69
CA GLY A 286 -21.33 16.43 6.08
C GLY A 286 -20.19 17.29 5.54
N PRO A 287 -19.90 18.43 6.20
CA PRO A 287 -18.80 19.30 5.82
C PRO A 287 -17.43 18.61 5.76
N SER A 288 -17.21 17.54 6.55
CA SER A 288 -15.91 16.83 6.61
C SER A 288 -15.48 16.26 5.26
N LEU A 289 -16.41 16.07 4.32
CA LEU A 289 -16.15 15.70 2.93
C LEU A 289 -15.01 16.54 2.32
N TYR A 290 -15.01 17.84 2.59
CA TYR A 290 -14.08 18.78 1.96
C TYR A 290 -12.67 18.76 2.57
N LYS A 291 -12.52 18.19 3.77
CA LYS A 291 -11.20 17.90 4.35
C LYS A 291 -10.62 16.61 3.82
N ILE A 292 -11.47 15.61 3.63
CA ILE A 292 -11.09 14.31 3.07
C ILE A 292 -10.75 14.50 1.59
N PHE A 293 -11.60 15.18 0.82
CA PHE A 293 -11.41 15.44 -0.61
C PHE A 293 -11.30 16.96 -0.91
N PRO A 294 -10.14 17.59 -0.69
CA PRO A 294 -9.97 19.04 -0.87
C PRO A 294 -10.34 19.58 -2.24
N ALA A 295 -10.10 18.82 -3.32
CA ALA A 295 -10.47 19.22 -4.68
C ALA A 295 -11.99 19.44 -4.86
N ARG A 296 -12.82 18.84 -3.99
CA ARG A 296 -14.28 18.99 -4.01
C ARG A 296 -14.76 20.21 -3.23
N ALA A 297 -13.90 20.87 -2.46
CA ALA A 297 -14.27 22.09 -1.76
C ALA A 297 -14.79 23.14 -2.77
N PRO A 298 -15.81 23.94 -2.41
CA PRO A 298 -16.30 24.98 -3.30
C PRO A 298 -15.19 25.94 -3.70
N LYS A 299 -15.32 26.54 -4.88
CA LYS A 299 -14.52 27.71 -5.27
C LYS A 299 -14.85 28.88 -4.34
N GLU A 300 -14.00 29.90 -4.33
CA GLU A 300 -14.25 31.14 -3.57
C GLU A 300 -15.67 31.68 -3.82
N GLY A 301 -16.40 31.93 -2.74
CA GLY A 301 -17.79 32.36 -2.79
C GLY A 301 -18.57 32.05 -1.50
N PRO A 302 -19.86 32.42 -1.46
CA PRO A 302 -20.66 32.40 -0.22
C PRO A 302 -20.71 31.04 0.47
N ARG A 303 -20.78 29.96 -0.31
CA ARG A 303 -20.80 28.59 0.22
C ARG A 303 -19.50 28.21 0.92
N LEU A 304 -18.35 28.67 0.41
CA LEU A 304 -17.07 28.43 1.06
C LEU A 304 -16.95 29.22 2.37
N ASP A 305 -17.48 30.45 2.40
CA ASP A 305 -17.47 31.29 3.60
C ASP A 305 -18.33 30.68 4.73
N GLU A 306 -19.49 30.11 4.38
CA GLU A 306 -20.32 29.32 5.31
C GLU A 306 -19.53 28.14 5.90
N LEU A 307 -18.84 27.38 5.05
CA LEU A 307 -18.04 26.23 5.49
C LEU A 307 -16.85 26.66 6.34
N ARG A 308 -16.16 27.77 6.00
CA ARG A 308 -15.07 28.34 6.82
C ARG A 308 -15.58 28.74 8.21
N ALA A 309 -16.77 29.31 8.30
CA ALA A 309 -17.39 29.64 9.59
C ALA A 309 -17.66 28.38 10.45
N LEU A 310 -17.98 27.24 9.83
CA LEU A 310 -18.16 25.96 10.51
C LEU A 310 -16.84 25.35 11.00
N PHE A 311 -15.75 25.47 10.23
CA PHE A 311 -14.44 24.89 10.57
C PHE A 311 -13.60 25.75 11.51
N GLY A 312 -13.96 27.02 11.72
CA GLY A 312 -13.29 27.91 12.66
C GLY A 312 -11.77 27.98 12.44
N SER A 313 -10.98 27.68 13.48
CA SER A 313 -9.52 27.76 13.44
C SER A 313 -8.83 26.69 12.60
N GLU A 314 -9.53 25.62 12.20
CA GLU A 314 -8.93 24.55 11.39
C GLU A 314 -8.79 24.93 9.92
N GLY A 315 -9.55 25.93 9.46
CA GLY A 315 -9.48 26.46 8.10
C GLY A 315 -10.00 25.51 7.02
N LEU A 316 -10.56 26.08 5.95
CA LEU A 316 -10.87 25.36 4.72
C LEU A 316 -10.39 26.20 3.53
N GLU A 317 -9.51 25.61 2.72
CA GLU A 317 -9.03 26.22 1.49
C GLU A 317 -10.05 26.04 0.35
N ALA A 318 -10.05 26.98 -0.60
CA ALA A 318 -10.90 26.87 -1.77
C ALA A 318 -10.46 25.69 -2.63
N GLY A 319 -11.43 24.87 -3.04
CA GLY A 319 -11.19 23.75 -3.94
C GLY A 319 -11.53 24.09 -5.38
N GLN A 320 -11.59 23.06 -6.22
CA GLN A 320 -11.96 23.17 -7.62
C GLN A 320 -13.48 23.02 -7.83
N GLY A 321 -14.24 22.69 -6.77
CA GLY A 321 -15.67 22.42 -6.83
C GLY A 321 -16.03 21.13 -7.58
N ILE A 322 -15.07 20.20 -7.70
CA ILE A 322 -15.23 18.99 -8.52
C ILE A 322 -16.16 18.00 -7.80
N THR A 323 -16.99 17.31 -8.57
CA THR A 323 -17.74 16.15 -8.09
C THR A 323 -17.48 14.98 -9.04
N ALA A 324 -17.55 13.74 -8.53
CA ALA A 324 -17.28 12.55 -9.32
C ALA A 324 -18.24 12.35 -10.51
N GLY A 325 -19.35 13.09 -10.56
CA GLY A 325 -20.33 13.07 -11.63
C GLY A 325 -20.21 14.24 -12.62
N ASP A 326 -19.19 15.09 -12.52
CA ASP A 326 -18.99 16.23 -13.43
C ASP A 326 -18.13 15.82 -14.64
N PRO A 327 -18.72 15.59 -15.84
CA PRO A 327 -17.98 15.19 -17.03
C PRO A 327 -17.07 16.29 -17.60
N SER A 328 -17.16 17.54 -17.10
CA SER A 328 -16.30 18.64 -17.54
C SER A 328 -14.85 18.50 -17.09
N TYR A 329 -14.55 17.51 -16.23
CA TYR A 329 -13.26 17.33 -15.60
C TYR A 329 -12.66 15.92 -15.81
N LEU A 330 -12.79 15.37 -17.02
CA LEU A 330 -11.80 14.40 -17.50
C LEU A 330 -10.48 15.16 -17.67
N PRO A 331 -9.45 14.92 -16.84
CA PRO A 331 -8.29 15.78 -16.89
C PRO A 331 -7.47 15.46 -18.15
N ASP A 332 -7.31 16.45 -19.03
CA ASP A 332 -6.19 16.49 -20.00
C ASP A 332 -4.82 16.41 -19.28
N THR A 333 -4.80 16.52 -17.95
CA THR A 333 -3.62 16.53 -17.09
C THR A 333 -3.03 15.16 -16.79
N CYS A 334 -3.73 14.04 -17.04
CA CYS A 334 -3.10 12.72 -16.89
C CYS A 334 -1.98 12.47 -17.93
N LEU A 335 -1.90 13.29 -19.00
CA LEU A 335 -0.82 13.20 -19.99
C LEU A 335 -0.17 14.56 -20.36
N GLY A 336 -0.84 15.71 -20.13
CA GLY A 336 -0.42 16.98 -20.75
C GLY A 336 0.37 17.97 -19.89
N GLY A 337 0.16 18.03 -18.57
CA GLY A 337 0.58 19.22 -17.79
C GLY A 337 1.90 19.06 -17.02
N TYR A 338 2.02 18.01 -16.21
CA TYR A 338 3.14 17.83 -15.28
C TYR A 338 4.32 17.04 -15.84
N TYR A 339 4.09 16.27 -16.92
CA TYR A 339 5.18 15.59 -17.63
C TYR A 339 6.19 16.58 -18.21
N GLY A 340 5.80 17.81 -18.52
CA GLY A 340 6.69 18.84 -19.05
C GLY A 340 7.88 19.13 -18.13
N TYR A 341 7.70 19.20 -16.82
CA TYR A 341 8.78 19.59 -15.90
C TYR A 341 9.68 18.42 -15.51
N PHE A 342 9.12 17.24 -15.22
CA PHE A 342 9.92 16.07 -14.85
C PHE A 342 10.68 15.49 -16.06
N TYR A 343 10.05 15.46 -17.24
CA TYR A 343 10.69 15.06 -18.50
C TYR A 343 11.80 16.02 -18.92
N ARG A 344 11.59 17.34 -18.77
CA ARG A 344 12.62 18.36 -19.06
C ARG A 344 13.78 18.33 -18.06
N TRP A 345 13.52 18.09 -16.79
CA TRP A 345 14.56 17.97 -15.76
C TRP A 345 15.41 16.70 -15.96
N TRP A 346 14.77 15.55 -16.22
CA TRP A 346 15.46 14.27 -16.36
C TRP A 346 16.28 14.16 -17.67
N LEU A 347 15.74 14.60 -18.83
CA LEU A 347 16.50 14.56 -20.09
C LEU A 347 17.55 15.66 -20.19
N GLY A 348 17.32 16.83 -19.60
CA GLY A 348 18.28 17.94 -19.60
C GLY A 348 19.58 17.60 -18.86
N TYR A 349 19.49 16.80 -17.78
CA TYR A 349 20.65 16.41 -16.99
C TYR A 349 21.40 15.19 -17.53
N TRP A 350 20.70 14.25 -18.19
CA TRP A 350 21.30 12.99 -18.65
C TRP A 350 21.66 12.95 -20.15
N PHE A 351 21.01 13.76 -21.00
CA PHE A 351 21.20 13.70 -22.46
C PHE A 351 21.68 15.01 -23.12
N GLY A 352 22.00 16.05 -22.36
CA GLY A 352 22.74 17.21 -22.86
C GLY A 352 22.07 17.96 -24.03
N ALA A 353 20.74 18.01 -24.08
CA ALA A 353 20.04 18.78 -25.10
C ALA A 353 20.15 20.30 -24.81
N SER A 354 20.88 21.04 -25.64
CA SER A 354 21.07 22.49 -25.51
C SER A 354 19.78 23.27 -25.74
N SER A 355 19.52 24.23 -24.86
CA SER A 355 18.39 25.16 -24.93
C SER A 355 18.57 26.19 -26.06
N THR A 356 18.19 25.82 -27.27
CA THR A 356 18.07 26.78 -28.39
C THR A 356 16.80 26.50 -29.16
N TYR A 357 15.63 26.66 -28.55
CA TYR A 357 14.40 27.07 -29.23
C TYR A 357 13.41 27.59 -28.18
N LEU A 358 12.67 28.63 -28.55
CA LEU A 358 11.51 29.24 -27.87
C LEU A 358 11.82 30.46 -26.97
N GLN A 359 11.97 31.61 -27.63
CA GLN A 359 11.53 32.89 -27.07
C GLN A 359 9.99 32.89 -26.93
N PRO A 360 9.42 33.55 -25.91
CA PRO A 360 7.98 33.71 -25.79
C PRO A 360 7.49 34.73 -26.83
N ALA A 361 6.49 34.34 -27.62
CA ALA A 361 5.75 35.28 -28.43
C ALA A 361 4.97 36.21 -27.50
N GLN A 362 5.32 37.50 -27.53
CA GLN A 362 4.45 38.57 -27.05
C GLN A 362 3.22 38.64 -27.96
N ASN A 363 2.04 38.50 -27.37
CA ASN A 363 0.87 39.37 -27.56
C ASN A 363 -0.25 38.93 -26.62
#